data_AF-A0A1F8P6G0-F1
#
_entry.id   AF-A0A1F8P6G0-F1
#
_cell.length_a   1.000
_cell.length_b   1.000
_cell.length_c   1.000
_cell.angle_alpha   90.00
_cell.angle_beta   90.00
_cell.angle_gamma   90.00
#
_symmetry.space_group_name_H-M   'P 1'
#
loop_
_entity.id
_entity.type
_entity.pdbx_description
1 polymer ?
#
loop_
_entity_poly.entity_id
_entity_poly.type
_entity_poly.pdbx_seq_one_letter_code
_entity_poly.pdbx_strand_id
1 'polypeptide(L)'
;MTHVHVGPSIVEPIVNGEIIEIIRHHHDRYNGGGLGQDLQGEEIPIGARIVAVADTFDAITSDRPYRAGRSMDEAIFEIKRSSRTQLDPQIVEAFTGTPTDLISGAIRNPDEFGNISEGKTLPRNFTEWRETGDRRVGTVGEL
;
A
#
# COMPACT_ATOMS: atom_id res chain seq x y z
N MET A 1 16.14 -0.59 14.35
CA MET A 1 14.70 -0.75 14.03
C MET A 1 14.04 -1.37 15.26
N THR A 2 13.83 -0.55 16.29
CA THR A 2 13.53 -1.02 17.66
C THR A 2 12.04 -0.93 17.99
N HIS A 3 11.27 -0.16 17.22
CA HIS A 3 9.86 0.09 17.51
C HIS A 3 8.96 -1.11 17.21
N VAL A 4 9.37 -2.03 16.34
CA VAL A 4 8.63 -3.27 16.08
C VAL A 4 8.59 -4.20 17.30
N HIS A 5 9.50 -4.03 18.25
CA HIS A 5 9.52 -4.78 19.51
C HIS A 5 8.76 -4.07 20.64
N VAL A 6 8.81 -2.72 20.67
CA VAL A 6 8.20 -1.90 21.73
C VAL A 6 6.76 -1.52 21.42
N GLY A 7 6.47 -1.20 20.16
CA GLY A 7 5.16 -0.76 19.68
C GLY A 7 4.04 -1.75 19.96
N PRO A 8 4.21 -3.06 19.70
CA PRO A 8 3.21 -4.07 20.06
C PRO A 8 2.83 -4.03 21.54
N SER A 9 3.79 -3.92 22.45
CA SER A 9 3.53 -3.86 23.91
C SER A 9 2.78 -2.60 24.35
N ILE A 10 2.86 -1.51 23.60
CA ILE A 10 2.12 -0.27 23.91
C ILE A 10 0.63 -0.45 23.58
N VAL A 11 0.32 -1.09 22.45
CA VAL A 11 -1.05 -1.23 21.97
C VAL A 11 -1.74 -2.51 22.43
N GLU A 12 -0.99 -3.51 22.90
CA GLU A 12 -1.51 -4.80 23.34
C GLU A 12 -2.74 -4.73 24.26
N PRO A 13 -2.84 -3.78 25.23
CA PRO A 13 -4.03 -3.69 26.09
C PRO A 13 -5.31 -3.22 25.38
N ILE A 14 -5.21 -2.66 24.16
CA ILE A 14 -6.31 -1.96 23.48
C ILE A 14 -6.68 -2.54 22.11
N VAL A 15 -5.85 -3.41 21.53
CA VAL A 15 -6.10 -4.04 20.22
C VAL A 15 -6.05 -5.57 20.29
N ASN A 16 -6.55 -6.23 19.24
CA ASN A 16 -6.50 -7.69 19.14
C ASN A 16 -5.11 -8.19 18.69
N GLY A 17 -4.88 -9.50 18.82
CA GLY A 17 -3.61 -10.13 18.44
C GLY A 17 -3.24 -9.94 16.97
N GLU A 18 -4.21 -9.87 16.06
CA GLU A 18 -3.93 -9.65 14.63
C GLU A 18 -3.25 -8.30 14.38
N ILE A 19 -3.72 -7.23 15.03
CA ILE A 19 -3.13 -5.90 14.91
C ILE A 19 -1.72 -5.87 15.53
N ILE A 20 -1.51 -6.56 16.65
CA ILE A 20 -0.21 -6.69 17.30
C ILE A 20 0.81 -7.32 16.33
N GLU A 21 0.44 -8.39 15.64
CA GLU A 21 1.31 -9.07 14.68
C GLU A 21 1.57 -8.22 13.43
N ILE A 22 0.59 -7.44 12.96
CA ILE A 22 0.79 -6.46 11.88
C ILE A 22 1.88 -5.45 12.29
N ILE A 23 1.80 -4.90 13.51
CA ILE A 23 2.77 -3.92 14.01
C ILE A 23 4.14 -4.56 14.24
N ARG A 24 4.21 -5.82 14.66
CA ARG A 24 5.47 -6.55 14.83
C ARG A 24 6.19 -6.78 13.50
N HIS A 25 5.45 -7.13 12.44
CA HIS A 25 6.05 -7.62 11.20
C HIS A 25 6.00 -6.65 10.02
N HIS A 26 5.51 -5.41 10.17
CA HIS A 26 5.43 -4.46 9.04
C HIS A 26 6.79 -4.02 8.45
N HIS A 27 7.92 -4.32 9.09
CA HIS A 27 9.27 -4.13 8.51
C HIS A 27 9.91 -5.44 8.03
N ASP A 28 9.22 -6.58 8.14
CA ASP A 28 9.71 -7.83 7.57
C ASP A 28 9.71 -7.75 6.04
N ARG A 29 10.74 -8.34 5.42
CA ARG A 29 11.00 -8.25 3.99
C ARG A 29 10.48 -9.55 3.42
N TYR A 30 9.76 -9.45 2.32
CA TYR A 30 9.17 -10.62 1.69
C TYR A 30 10.19 -11.75 1.41
N ASN A 31 11.45 -11.41 1.11
CA ASN A 31 12.52 -12.39 0.87
C ASN A 31 13.29 -12.85 2.12
N GLY A 32 12.89 -12.45 3.33
CA GLY A 32 13.57 -12.79 4.58
C GLY A 32 14.96 -12.15 4.77
N GLY A 33 15.34 -11.18 3.92
CA GLY A 33 16.70 -10.62 3.89
C GLY A 33 16.91 -9.38 4.76
N GLY A 34 16.00 -9.02 5.66
CA GLY A 34 16.18 -7.86 6.53
C GLY A 34 16.77 -8.22 7.90
N LEU A 35 17.33 -7.21 8.57
CA LEU A 35 17.96 -7.38 9.86
C LEU A 35 16.91 -7.46 10.97
N GLY A 36 16.98 -8.50 11.81
CA GLY A 36 16.06 -8.69 12.93
C GLY A 36 14.65 -9.07 12.49
N GLN A 37 14.55 -9.87 11.42
CA GLN A 37 13.29 -10.41 10.91
C GLN A 37 12.98 -11.76 11.51
N ASP A 38 11.70 -12.01 11.70
CA ASP A 38 11.19 -13.25 12.27
C ASP A 38 10.55 -14.15 11.20
N LEU A 39 9.98 -13.55 10.13
CA LEU A 39 9.18 -14.25 9.13
C LEU A 39 9.58 -13.88 7.69
N GLN A 40 9.19 -14.72 6.73
CA GLN A 40 9.42 -14.50 5.30
C GLN A 40 8.21 -14.91 4.43
N GLY A 41 8.12 -14.34 3.24
CA GLY A 41 7.08 -14.68 2.27
C GLY A 41 5.66 -14.56 2.84
N GLU A 42 4.87 -15.61 2.66
CA GLU A 42 3.48 -15.67 3.12
C GLU A 42 3.32 -15.96 4.61
N GLU A 43 4.41 -16.30 5.32
CA GLU A 43 4.40 -16.42 6.79
C GLU A 43 4.17 -15.05 7.44
N ILE A 44 4.61 -13.97 6.78
CA ILE A 44 4.34 -12.60 7.20
C ILE A 44 2.82 -12.34 7.12
N PRO A 45 2.17 -11.86 8.21
CA PRO A 45 0.75 -11.54 8.21
C PRO A 45 0.36 -10.67 7.02
N ILE A 46 -0.74 -10.99 6.35
CA ILE A 46 -1.16 -10.26 5.14
C ILE A 46 -1.31 -8.75 5.41
N GLY A 47 -1.81 -8.38 6.60
CA GLY A 47 -1.91 -6.97 7.00
C GLY A 47 -0.55 -6.27 7.10
N ALA A 48 0.49 -6.96 7.60
CA ALA A 48 1.85 -6.42 7.64
C ALA A 48 2.41 -6.22 6.22
N ARG A 49 2.17 -7.19 5.33
CA ARG A 49 2.58 -7.07 3.91
C ARG A 49 1.88 -5.91 3.20
N ILE A 50 0.60 -5.64 3.51
CA ILE A 50 -0.14 -4.48 2.98
C ILE A 50 0.43 -3.18 3.54
N VAL A 51 0.63 -3.10 4.86
CA VAL A 51 1.21 -1.91 5.51
C VAL A 51 2.60 -1.60 4.97
N ALA A 52 3.43 -2.61 4.69
CA ALA A 52 4.76 -2.40 4.12
C ALA A 52 4.72 -1.71 2.75
N VAL A 53 3.75 -2.05 1.89
CA VAL A 53 3.55 -1.37 0.60
C VAL A 53 3.06 0.07 0.81
N ALA A 54 2.09 0.27 1.70
CA ALA A 54 1.57 1.60 2.02
C ALA A 54 2.63 2.53 2.63
N ASP A 55 3.42 2.04 3.59
CA ASP A 55 4.51 2.78 4.24
C ASP A 55 5.61 3.12 3.22
N THR A 56 5.95 2.18 2.33
CA THR A 56 6.92 2.45 1.25
C THR A 56 6.41 3.54 0.32
N PHE A 57 5.15 3.49 -0.08
CA PHE A 57 4.55 4.50 -0.93
C PHE A 57 4.57 5.88 -0.27
N ASP A 58 4.04 5.99 0.96
CA ASP A 58 4.01 7.25 1.72
C ASP A 58 5.43 7.79 1.95
N ALA A 59 6.38 6.94 2.30
CA ALA A 59 7.77 7.33 2.49
C ALA A 59 8.41 7.90 1.22
N ILE A 60 7.93 7.52 0.03
CA ILE A 60 8.40 8.02 -1.26
C ILE A 60 7.73 9.35 -1.62
N THR A 61 6.41 9.45 -1.48
CA THR A 61 5.62 10.58 -1.97
C THR A 61 5.53 11.75 -0.99
N SER A 62 5.73 11.50 0.30
CA SER A 62 5.58 12.53 1.34
C SER A 62 6.84 13.38 1.49
N ASP A 63 6.63 14.70 1.69
CA ASP A 63 7.68 15.64 2.01
C ASP A 63 8.29 15.32 3.38
N ARG A 64 9.61 15.40 3.47
CA ARG A 64 10.36 15.27 4.73
C ARG A 64 11.26 16.50 4.89
N PRO A 65 11.65 16.88 6.13
CA PRO A 65 12.42 18.10 6.38
C PRO A 65 13.70 18.26 5.53
N TYR A 66 14.26 17.16 5.02
CA TYR A 66 15.49 17.08 4.25
C TYR A 66 15.31 16.65 2.79
N ARG A 67 14.08 16.41 2.32
CA ARG A 67 13.79 15.89 0.98
C ARG A 67 12.35 16.17 0.58
N ALA A 68 12.15 16.73 -0.61
CA ALA A 68 10.82 16.77 -1.22
C ALA A 68 10.33 15.36 -1.58
N GLY A 69 9.02 15.16 -1.47
CA GLY A 69 8.32 14.00 -1.98
C GLY A 69 8.63 13.77 -3.47
N ARG A 70 8.68 12.50 -3.86
CA ARG A 70 8.83 12.11 -5.27
C ARG A 70 7.47 11.96 -5.93
N SER A 71 7.47 11.98 -7.26
CA SER A 71 6.25 11.80 -8.04
C SER A 71 5.63 10.42 -7.84
N MET A 72 4.34 10.30 -8.19
CA MET A 72 3.62 9.03 -8.11
C MET A 72 4.22 7.97 -9.05
N ASP A 73 4.67 8.38 -10.24
CA ASP A 73 5.32 7.48 -11.20
C ASP A 73 6.64 6.92 -10.64
N GLU A 74 7.44 7.75 -9.98
CA GLU A 74 8.65 7.30 -9.29
C GLU A 74 8.31 6.36 -8.13
N ALA A 75 7.25 6.62 -7.37
CA ALA A 75 6.79 5.73 -6.31
C ALA A 75 6.36 4.36 -6.84
N ILE A 76 5.55 4.34 -7.90
CA ILE A 76 5.11 3.10 -8.57
C ILE A 76 6.31 2.34 -9.13
N PHE A 77 7.27 3.03 -9.75
CA PHE A 77 8.48 2.42 -10.28
C PHE A 77 9.28 1.72 -9.17
N GLU A 78 9.52 2.40 -8.05
CA GLU A 78 10.28 1.85 -6.91
C GLU A 78 9.56 0.69 -6.22
N ILE A 79 8.24 0.79 -6.09
CA ILE A 79 7.41 -0.29 -5.53
C ILE A 79 7.50 -1.54 -6.42
N LYS A 80 7.39 -1.39 -7.74
CA LYS A 80 7.57 -2.50 -8.69
C LYS A 80 8.98 -3.08 -8.62
N ARG A 81 10.00 -2.23 -8.54
CA ARG A 81 11.40 -2.64 -8.38
C ARG A 81 11.62 -3.44 -7.08
N SER A 82 10.88 -3.14 -6.02
CA SER A 82 10.99 -3.78 -4.71
C SER A 82 10.16 -5.07 -4.56
N SER A 83 9.42 -5.45 -5.61
CA SER A 83 8.63 -6.68 -5.65
C SER A 83 9.50 -7.93 -5.46
N ARG A 84 8.99 -8.93 -4.73
CA ARG A 84 9.65 -10.20 -4.37
C ARG A 84 10.89 -10.07 -3.48
N THR A 85 11.34 -8.85 -3.18
CA THR A 85 12.46 -8.61 -2.27
C THR A 85 11.94 -8.06 -0.96
N GLN A 86 11.66 -6.75 -0.91
CA GLN A 86 11.07 -6.12 0.27
C GLN A 86 9.56 -6.32 0.30
N LEU A 87 8.89 -6.25 -0.86
CA LEU A 87 7.44 -6.21 -0.97
C LEU A 87 6.88 -7.49 -1.57
N ASP A 88 5.69 -7.87 -1.10
CA ASP A 88 4.93 -8.98 -1.64
C ASP A 88 4.51 -8.70 -3.10
N PRO A 89 4.84 -9.58 -4.06
CA PRO A 89 4.46 -9.40 -5.45
C PRO A 89 2.95 -9.30 -5.67
N GLN A 90 2.12 -10.02 -4.93
CA GLN A 90 0.66 -10.02 -5.11
C GLN A 90 0.05 -8.67 -4.70
N ILE A 91 0.54 -8.09 -3.60
CA ILE A 91 0.06 -6.78 -3.13
C ILE A 91 0.61 -5.67 -4.02
N VAL A 92 1.86 -5.78 -4.49
CA VAL A 92 2.43 -4.84 -5.47
C VAL A 92 1.60 -4.81 -6.76
N GLU A 93 1.19 -5.98 -7.26
CA GLU A 93 0.33 -6.08 -8.43
C GLU A 93 -1.03 -5.42 -8.18
N ALA A 94 -1.68 -5.72 -7.05
CA ALA A 94 -2.96 -5.11 -6.69
C ALA A 94 -2.87 -3.58 -6.54
N PHE A 95 -1.82 -3.09 -5.87
CA PHE A 95 -1.59 -1.66 -5.66
C PHE A 95 -1.36 -0.93 -6.97
N THR A 96 -0.48 -1.45 -7.83
CA THR A 96 -0.12 -0.78 -9.09
C THR A 96 -1.11 -0.99 -10.22
N GLY A 97 -2.02 -1.97 -10.10
CA GLY A 97 -3.18 -2.15 -10.98
C GLY A 97 -4.36 -1.24 -10.64
N THR A 98 -4.32 -0.53 -9.50
CA THR A 98 -5.36 0.43 -9.12
C THR A 98 -5.19 1.73 -9.92
N PRO A 99 -6.24 2.27 -10.56
CA PRO A 99 -6.17 3.50 -11.32
C PRO A 99 -5.59 4.67 -10.51
N THR A 100 -4.59 5.36 -11.08
CA THR A 100 -3.86 6.47 -10.44
C THR A 100 -4.77 7.59 -9.97
N ASP A 101 -5.89 7.83 -10.65
CA ASP A 101 -6.89 8.83 -10.28
C ASP A 101 -7.59 8.51 -8.95
N LEU A 102 -7.75 7.23 -8.61
CA LEU A 102 -8.30 6.79 -7.32
C LEU A 102 -7.26 6.97 -6.20
N ILE A 103 -5.98 6.73 -6.49
CA ILE A 103 -4.88 6.93 -5.54
C ILE A 103 -4.69 8.44 -5.26
N SER A 104 -4.71 9.26 -6.30
CA SER A 104 -4.62 10.72 -6.20
C SER A 104 -5.85 11.34 -5.50
N GLY A 105 -7.05 10.81 -5.78
CA GLY A 105 -8.30 11.22 -5.12
C GLY A 105 -8.32 10.90 -3.63
N ALA A 106 -7.85 9.71 -3.23
CA ALA A 106 -7.74 9.31 -1.83
C ALA A 106 -6.79 10.20 -1.03
N ILE A 107 -5.69 10.64 -1.66
CA ILE A 107 -4.66 11.46 -1.01
C ILE A 107 -5.10 12.93 -0.92
N ARG A 108 -5.85 13.44 -1.91
CA ARG A 108 -6.31 14.84 -1.89
C ARG A 108 -7.50 15.08 -0.96
N ASN A 109 -8.47 14.17 -0.91
CA ASN A 109 -9.69 14.30 -0.12
C ASN A 109 -10.02 12.99 0.62
N PRO A 110 -9.32 12.66 1.72
CA PRO A 110 -9.51 11.41 2.45
C PRO A 110 -10.93 11.26 3.05
N ASP A 111 -11.60 12.38 3.31
CA ASP A 111 -12.98 12.51 3.80
C ASP A 111 -14.06 12.35 2.71
N GLU A 112 -13.73 12.51 1.43
CA GLU A 112 -14.65 12.21 0.32
C GLU A 112 -14.60 10.74 -0.12
N PHE A 113 -13.50 10.04 0.18
CA PHE A 113 -13.36 8.61 -0.12
C PHE A 113 -14.35 7.73 0.68
N GLY A 114 -14.86 8.22 1.82
CA GLY A 114 -15.97 7.60 2.55
C GLY A 114 -17.36 7.93 2.01
N ASN A 115 -17.48 8.97 1.18
CA ASN A 115 -18.75 9.53 0.69
C ASN A 115 -19.07 9.20 -0.78
N ILE A 116 -18.30 8.31 -1.41
CA ILE A 116 -18.70 7.66 -2.69
C ILE A 116 -19.95 6.74 -2.56
N SER A 117 -20.63 6.77 -1.41
CA SER A 117 -21.79 5.94 -1.08
C SER A 117 -23.16 6.58 -1.35
N GLU A 118 -23.25 7.76 -1.98
CA GLU A 118 -24.53 8.23 -2.55
C GLU A 118 -24.49 8.20 -4.09
N GLY A 119 -24.61 6.99 -4.64
CA GLY A 119 -25.14 6.80 -6.00
C GLY A 119 -24.27 6.05 -7.02
N LYS A 120 -23.06 5.62 -6.68
CA LYS A 120 -22.27 4.73 -7.56
C LYS A 120 -21.59 3.61 -6.77
N THR A 121 -22.11 2.40 -6.92
CA THR A 121 -21.48 1.18 -6.38
C THR A 121 -20.10 1.03 -7.02
N LEU A 122 -19.05 0.98 -6.20
CA LEU A 122 -17.72 0.58 -6.67
C LEU A 122 -17.81 -0.85 -7.24
N PRO A 123 -17.14 -1.14 -8.37
CA PRO A 123 -17.09 -2.50 -8.89
C PRO A 123 -16.48 -3.42 -7.85
N ARG A 124 -17.11 -4.57 -7.62
CA ARG A 124 -16.75 -5.50 -6.53
C ARG A 124 -15.46 -6.25 -6.79
N ASN A 125 -14.95 -6.20 -8.02
CA ASN A 125 -13.71 -6.83 -8.42
C ASN A 125 -13.14 -6.15 -9.68
N PHE A 126 -11.87 -6.49 -9.99
CA PHE A 126 -11.13 -5.94 -11.11
C PHE A 126 -11.77 -6.23 -12.49
N THR A 127 -12.49 -7.34 -12.63
CA THR A 127 -13.20 -7.71 -13.86
C THR A 127 -14.38 -6.77 -14.12
N GLU A 128 -15.18 -6.47 -13.09
CA GLU A 128 -16.30 -5.52 -13.17
C GLU A 128 -15.82 -4.08 -13.46
N TRP A 129 -14.61 -3.71 -13.04
CA TRP A 129 -14.02 -2.40 -13.36
C TRP A 129 -13.68 -2.27 -14.86
N ARG A 130 -13.23 -3.35 -15.51
CA ARG A 130 -12.93 -3.33 -16.96
C ARG A 130 -14.17 -3.23 -17.85
N GLU A 131 -15.31 -3.73 -17.38
CA GLU A 131 -16.56 -3.78 -18.16
C GLU A 131 -17.40 -2.50 -18.03
N THR A 132 -17.24 -1.73 -16.95
CA THR A 132 -18.04 -0.53 -16.64
C THR A 132 -17.72 0.68 -17.51
N GLY A 133 -16.68 0.63 -18.35
CA GLY A 133 -16.54 1.48 -19.52
C GLY A 133 -16.55 3.00 -19.28
N ASP A 134 -16.08 3.49 -18.13
CA ASP A 134 -15.93 4.94 -17.90
C ASP A 134 -14.76 5.48 -18.75
N ARG A 135 -15.06 5.78 -20.01
CA ARG A 135 -14.15 6.38 -21.01
C ARG A 135 -13.86 7.86 -20.74
N ARG A 136 -13.72 8.27 -19.48
CA ARG A 136 -13.46 9.67 -19.08
C ARG A 136 -12.01 9.98 -18.73
N VAL A 137 -11.09 9.07 -19.03
CA VAL A 137 -9.66 9.36 -19.00
C VAL A 137 -9.14 9.17 -20.41
N GLY A 138 -8.65 10.27 -20.98
CA GLY A 138 -8.32 10.40 -22.39
C GLY A 138 -7.43 9.25 -22.87
N THR A 139 -7.71 8.80 -24.09
CA THR A 139 -6.74 8.17 -24.98
C THR A 139 -5.40 8.90 -24.85
N VAL A 140 -4.41 8.23 -24.27
CA VAL A 140 -3.01 8.55 -24.58
C VAL A 140 -2.89 8.27 -26.07
N GLY A 141 -2.78 9.35 -26.83
CA GLY A 141 -2.80 9.32 -28.28
C GLY A 141 -1.74 8.39 -28.85
N GLU A 142 -2.10 7.78 -29.97
CA GLU A 142 -1.17 7.24 -30.95
C GLU A 142 -0.06 8.25 -31.22
N LEU A 143 1.18 7.87 -30.90
CA LEU A 143 2.41 8.14 -31.65
C LEU A 143 3.39 6.99 -31.42
#